data_AF-A0A9X1Z337-F1
#
_entry.id   AF-A0A9X1Z337-F1
#
_cell.length_a   1.000
_cell.length_b   1.000
_cell.length_c   1.000
_cell.angle_alpha   90.00
_cell.angle_beta   90.00
_cell.angle_gamma   90.00
#
_symmetry.space_group_name_H-M   'P 1'
#
loop_
_entity.id
_entity.type
_entity.pdbx_description
1 polymer ?
#
loop_
_entity_poly.entity_id
_entity_poly.type
_entity_poly.pdbx_seq_one_letter_code
_entity_poly.pdbx_strand_id
1 'polypeptide(L)'
;MFVYLDETEFGEGAFSGYASLITEERIGQDVIDEALENLRIDTDRFLMPQKAMDDRTLERGYFHAADDSKNAHSHLCSSINKHVTGNFKSHIFHARKHSFSDVEEIYNLASKLAVVGLFSKARELTFIFEGRNGLSVQALMEMWWPDLWKGLSQNCFLAPFVVKYYPDVKFEISDKSNPGSQVVDFMLWSSQRAAYAKDPKWYDRLHGWAKSSITTVDGGWDGHSITRIIPENLNLKRYDIEDVLRVTPLLGLDNDLPTILINVQKVINMSQSAPNKSHINHFITDVDFMVKNRRTQHGVDFIVKMADCFIKLFDNISLISSETPATEKTFWLMARKCMALTLRDELEARIHAIRLCDIRSDLIENHPELFEEGLS
;
A
#
# COMPACT_ATOMS: atom_id res chain seq x y z
N MET A 1 3.85 -8.50 -6.94
CA MET A 1 4.90 -7.98 -6.04
C MET A 1 4.74 -8.61 -4.67
N PHE A 2 5.83 -8.75 -3.92
CA PHE A 2 5.86 -9.33 -2.57
C PHE A 2 6.24 -8.26 -1.56
N VAL A 3 5.54 -8.26 -0.42
CA VAL A 3 5.70 -7.26 0.64
C VAL A 3 5.98 -8.00 1.95
N TYR A 4 7.22 -7.99 2.37
CA TYR A 4 7.66 -8.61 3.63
C TYR A 4 7.54 -7.59 4.75
N LEU A 5 6.86 -7.96 5.81
CA LEU A 5 6.38 -7.06 6.85
C LEU A 5 6.87 -7.56 8.20
N ASP A 6 7.60 -6.68 8.90
CA ASP A 6 8.21 -6.99 10.19
C ASP A 6 8.07 -5.80 11.14
N GLU A 7 7.84 -6.10 12.42
CA GLU A 7 7.63 -5.12 13.47
C GLU A 7 8.89 -4.93 14.30
N THR A 8 8.89 -3.88 15.12
CA THR A 8 10.04 -3.63 15.96
C THR A 8 9.69 -2.73 17.13
N GLU A 9 10.34 -3.03 18.26
CA GLU A 9 10.40 -2.18 19.43
C GLU A 9 11.86 -1.92 19.79
N PHE A 10 12.19 -0.68 20.15
CA PHE A 10 13.53 -0.37 20.63
C PHE A 10 13.52 0.73 21.69
N GLY A 11 14.65 0.88 22.38
CA GLY A 11 14.80 1.82 23.48
C GLY A 11 13.89 1.49 24.67
N GLU A 12 13.81 0.20 25.04
CA GLU A 12 12.96 -0.30 26.13
C GLU A 12 11.47 0.01 25.92
N GLY A 13 10.99 -0.13 24.67
CA GLY A 13 9.58 0.14 24.30
C GLY A 13 9.24 1.62 24.14
N ALA A 14 10.24 2.52 24.15
CA ALA A 14 10.01 3.94 23.90
C ALA A 14 9.59 4.23 22.44
N PHE A 15 9.94 3.32 21.54
CA PHE A 15 9.64 3.42 20.13
C PHE A 15 9.10 2.10 19.61
N SER A 16 8.03 2.19 18.83
CA SER A 16 7.40 1.06 18.15
C SER A 16 7.23 1.41 16.70
N GLY A 17 7.44 0.45 15.82
CA GLY A 17 7.39 0.69 14.40
C GLY A 17 7.17 -0.55 13.59
N TYR A 18 7.16 -0.33 12.28
CA TYR A 18 6.93 -1.37 11.30
C TYR A 18 7.80 -1.10 10.08
N ALA A 19 8.38 -2.15 9.52
CA ALA A 19 9.08 -2.13 8.26
C ALA A 19 8.35 -2.94 7.21
N SER A 20 8.55 -2.53 5.96
CA SER A 20 8.22 -3.33 4.80
C SER A 20 9.42 -3.39 3.87
N LEU A 21 9.71 -4.56 3.33
CA LEU A 21 10.57 -4.75 2.17
C LEU A 21 9.71 -5.17 0.98
N ILE A 22 9.70 -4.35 -0.05
CA ILE A 22 8.91 -4.54 -1.25
C ILE A 22 9.81 -5.04 -2.36
N THR A 23 9.42 -6.14 -3.00
CA THR A 23 10.18 -6.78 -4.08
C THR A 23 9.26 -7.17 -5.24
N GLU A 24 9.79 -7.17 -6.46
CA GLU A 24 9.05 -7.64 -7.64
C GLU A 24 8.93 -9.18 -7.63
N GLU A 25 10.03 -9.84 -7.30
CA GLU A 25 10.16 -11.29 -7.20
C GLU A 25 10.22 -11.75 -5.74
N ARG A 26 9.77 -12.98 -5.48
CA ARG A 26 9.82 -13.56 -4.15
C ARG A 26 11.29 -13.79 -3.77
N ILE A 27 11.69 -13.35 -2.58
CA ILE A 27 13.01 -13.65 -2.02
C ILE A 27 13.10 -15.16 -1.81
N GLY A 28 14.02 -15.79 -2.53
CA GLY A 28 14.24 -17.23 -2.49
C GLY A 28 15.13 -17.68 -1.34
N GLN A 29 15.09 -18.99 -1.07
CA GLN A 29 15.92 -19.64 -0.05
C GLN A 29 17.42 -19.60 -0.39
N ASP A 30 17.75 -19.45 -1.67
CA ASP A 30 19.11 -19.29 -2.19
C ASP A 30 19.87 -18.10 -1.56
N VAL A 31 19.16 -17.02 -1.21
CA VAL A 31 19.74 -15.88 -0.48
C VAL A 31 20.27 -16.32 0.89
N ILE A 32 19.52 -17.15 1.60
CA ILE A 32 19.87 -17.62 2.94
C ILE A 32 20.89 -18.76 2.86
N ASP A 33 20.72 -19.70 1.94
CA ASP A 33 21.61 -20.84 1.77
C ASP A 33 23.03 -20.40 1.38
N GLU A 34 23.17 -19.42 0.47
CA GLU A 34 24.50 -18.85 0.14
C GLU A 34 25.16 -18.22 1.36
N ALA A 35 24.40 -17.47 2.17
CA ALA A 35 24.94 -16.83 3.36
C ALA A 35 25.35 -17.85 4.44
N LEU A 36 24.56 -18.91 4.65
CA LEU A 36 24.89 -19.98 5.60
C LEU A 36 26.09 -20.81 5.13
N GLU A 37 26.21 -21.10 3.84
CA GLU A 37 27.37 -21.82 3.30
C GLU A 37 28.64 -21.01 3.45
N ASN A 38 28.61 -19.71 3.13
CA ASN A 38 29.75 -18.83 3.34
C ASN A 38 30.14 -18.73 4.82
N LEU A 39 29.16 -18.64 5.74
CA LEU A 39 29.41 -18.67 7.18
C LEU A 39 30.04 -20.00 7.64
N ARG A 40 29.62 -21.12 7.08
CA ARG A 40 30.11 -22.48 7.45
C ARG A 40 31.59 -22.66 7.15
N ILE A 41 32.07 -22.08 6.05
CA ILE A 41 33.48 -22.20 5.60
C ILE A 41 34.37 -21.06 6.09
N ASP A 42 33.81 -20.00 6.66
CA ASP A 42 34.57 -18.87 7.16
C ASP A 42 35.42 -19.25 8.38
N THR A 43 36.72 -18.96 8.32
CA THR A 43 37.66 -19.24 9.42
C THR A 43 37.39 -18.38 10.66
N ASP A 44 36.83 -17.18 10.49
CA ASP A 44 36.53 -16.27 11.60
C ASP A 44 35.42 -16.83 12.50
N ARG A 45 34.61 -17.77 12.00
CA ARG A 45 33.57 -18.45 12.78
C ARG A 45 34.13 -19.24 13.96
N PHE A 46 35.42 -19.60 13.94
CA PHE A 46 36.05 -20.33 15.04
C PHE A 46 36.64 -19.41 16.13
N LEU A 47 36.62 -18.10 15.91
CA LEU A 47 37.16 -17.10 16.82
C LEU A 47 36.15 -16.71 17.90
N MET A 48 36.63 -16.55 19.13
CA MET A 48 35.82 -16.00 20.23
C MET A 48 35.69 -14.48 20.09
N PRO A 49 34.52 -13.88 20.38
CA PRO A 49 33.30 -14.50 20.93
C PRO A 49 32.29 -15.02 19.88
N GLN A 50 32.59 -14.92 18.58
CA GLN A 50 31.64 -15.17 17.49
C GLN A 50 31.24 -16.64 17.37
N LYS A 51 32.16 -17.57 17.68
CA LYS A 51 31.96 -19.01 17.57
C LYS A 51 30.62 -19.51 18.12
N ALA A 52 30.29 -19.16 19.37
CA ALA A 52 29.07 -19.66 20.00
C ALA A 52 27.80 -19.13 19.32
N MET A 53 27.84 -17.90 18.79
CA MET A 53 26.71 -17.30 18.09
C MET A 53 26.58 -17.90 16.68
N ASP A 54 27.69 -17.99 15.94
CA ASP A 54 27.72 -18.55 14.58
C ASP A 54 27.32 -20.03 14.54
N ASP A 55 27.80 -20.84 15.50
CA ASP A 55 27.39 -22.25 15.60
C ASP A 55 25.87 -22.36 15.83
N ARG A 56 25.28 -21.50 16.68
CA ARG A 56 23.81 -21.47 16.88
C ARG A 56 23.06 -21.05 15.61
N THR A 57 23.54 -20.04 14.88
CA THR A 57 22.93 -19.61 13.61
C THR A 57 22.93 -20.76 12.60
N LEU A 58 24.05 -21.49 12.49
CA LEU A 58 24.18 -22.65 11.60
C LEU A 58 23.33 -23.85 12.02
N GLU A 59 23.27 -24.16 13.32
CA GLU A 59 22.40 -25.22 13.87
C GLU A 59 20.92 -24.92 13.65
N ARG A 60 20.53 -23.65 13.81
CA ARG A 60 19.16 -23.17 13.62
C ARG A 60 18.76 -23.11 12.14
N GLY A 61 19.72 -22.91 11.24
CA GLY A 61 19.50 -22.91 9.78
C GLY A 61 18.84 -21.64 9.25
N TYR A 62 18.78 -20.56 10.02
CA TYR A 62 18.28 -19.26 9.61
C TYR A 62 18.88 -18.12 10.44
N PHE A 63 18.87 -16.91 9.88
CA PHE A 63 19.39 -15.69 10.51
C PHE A 63 18.33 -14.96 11.36
N HIS A 64 18.78 -14.31 12.43
CA HIS A 64 17.99 -13.47 13.31
C HIS A 64 18.86 -12.29 13.75
N ALA A 65 18.55 -11.08 13.30
CA ALA A 65 19.47 -9.95 13.36
C ALA A 65 19.93 -9.60 14.79
N ALA A 66 19.05 -9.73 15.78
CA ALA A 66 19.39 -9.49 17.19
C ALA A 66 20.27 -10.58 17.84
N ASP A 67 20.21 -11.83 17.38
CA ASP A 67 20.86 -12.98 18.02
C ASP A 67 22.16 -13.42 17.33
N ASP A 68 22.33 -13.00 16.08
CA ASP A 68 23.43 -13.42 15.22
C ASP A 68 24.70 -12.62 15.48
N SER A 69 25.84 -13.25 15.18
CA SER A 69 27.14 -12.60 15.32
C SER A 69 27.39 -11.59 14.19
N LYS A 70 28.38 -10.71 14.40
CA LYS A 70 28.85 -9.80 13.35
C LYS A 70 29.35 -10.54 12.10
N ASN A 71 29.83 -11.77 12.24
CA ASN A 71 30.29 -12.56 11.11
C ASN A 71 29.09 -13.07 10.28
N ALA A 72 28.09 -13.65 10.95
CA ALA A 72 26.82 -14.03 10.32
C ALA A 72 26.15 -12.85 9.59
N HIS A 73 26.09 -11.68 10.22
CA HIS A 73 25.60 -10.44 9.57
C HIS A 73 26.39 -10.06 8.31
N SER A 74 27.69 -10.32 8.28
CA SER A 74 28.56 -10.03 7.14
C SER A 74 28.15 -10.83 5.91
N HIS A 75 27.90 -12.14 6.09
CA HIS A 75 27.50 -13.05 5.03
C HIS A 75 26.08 -12.79 4.55
N LEU A 76 25.14 -12.57 5.48
CA LEU A 76 23.77 -12.21 5.12
C LEU A 76 23.72 -10.89 4.34
N CYS A 77 24.40 -9.85 4.82
CA CYS A 77 24.47 -8.55 4.13
C CYS A 77 25.06 -8.67 2.71
N SER A 78 26.10 -9.50 2.55
CA SER A 78 26.72 -9.75 1.24
C SER A 78 25.75 -10.45 0.28
N SER A 79 25.03 -11.45 0.76
CA SER A 79 24.00 -12.16 -0.02
C SER A 79 22.84 -11.24 -0.42
N ILE A 80 22.35 -10.40 0.50
CA ILE A 80 21.34 -9.37 0.22
C ILE A 80 21.79 -8.43 -0.90
N ASN A 81 23.01 -7.91 -0.82
CA ASN A 81 23.56 -7.02 -1.85
C ASN A 81 23.72 -7.70 -3.21
N LYS A 82 23.85 -9.02 -3.26
CA LYS A 82 23.99 -9.77 -4.50
C LYS A 82 22.64 -10.06 -5.15
N HIS A 83 21.67 -10.51 -4.36
CA HIS A 83 20.45 -11.14 -4.87
C HIS A 83 19.18 -10.33 -4.70
N VAL A 84 19.16 -9.39 -3.74
CA VAL A 84 17.94 -8.66 -3.40
C VAL A 84 17.93 -7.27 -4.05
N THR A 85 16.80 -6.97 -4.67
CA THR A 85 16.43 -5.64 -5.16
C THR A 85 15.03 -5.31 -4.66
N GLY A 86 14.82 -4.09 -4.18
CA GLY A 86 13.54 -3.73 -3.60
C GLY A 86 13.49 -2.33 -3.00
N ASN A 87 12.35 -2.02 -2.40
CA ASN A 87 12.14 -0.79 -1.64
C ASN A 87 11.83 -1.15 -0.20
N PHE A 88 12.80 -0.90 0.68
CA PHE A 88 12.60 -0.99 2.11
C PHE A 88 12.09 0.35 2.64
N LYS A 89 11.07 0.30 3.48
CA LYS A 89 10.53 1.43 4.21
C LYS A 89 10.26 1.03 5.65
N SER A 90 10.70 1.82 6.61
CA SER A 90 10.32 1.67 8.01
C SER A 90 9.69 2.95 8.54
N HIS A 91 8.64 2.82 9.34
CA HIS A 91 8.03 3.92 10.07
C HIS A 91 8.00 3.60 11.55
N ILE A 92 8.47 4.55 12.35
CA ILE A 92 8.69 4.39 13.77
C ILE A 92 8.05 5.57 14.49
N PHE A 93 7.32 5.28 15.56
CA PHE A 93 6.65 6.28 16.38
C PHE A 93 7.18 6.28 17.80
N HIS A 94 7.33 7.48 18.36
CA HIS A 94 7.73 7.65 19.74
C HIS A 94 6.51 7.52 20.67
N ALA A 95 6.44 6.45 21.45
CA ALA A 95 5.27 6.10 22.27
C ALA A 95 4.86 7.22 23.25
N ARG A 96 5.83 7.95 23.84
CA ARG A 96 5.54 9.06 24.78
C ARG A 96 5.05 10.36 24.16
N LYS A 97 5.21 10.58 22.84
CA LYS A 97 4.82 11.83 22.16
C LYS A 97 3.44 11.74 21.53
N HIS A 98 2.90 10.54 21.40
CA HIS A 98 1.61 10.29 20.78
C HIS A 98 0.66 9.65 21.78
N SER A 99 -0.59 10.07 21.74
CA SER A 99 -1.67 9.58 22.59
C SER A 99 -2.26 8.26 22.10
N PHE A 100 -1.42 7.33 21.61
CA PHE A 100 -1.94 6.05 21.12
C PHE A 100 -2.55 5.25 22.26
N SER A 101 -3.68 4.61 21.98
CA SER A 101 -4.44 3.87 22.98
C SER A 101 -3.77 2.54 23.34
N ASP A 102 -3.12 1.91 22.37
CA ASP A 102 -2.24 0.76 22.52
C ASP A 102 -1.12 0.72 21.45
N VAL A 103 -0.24 -0.28 21.55
CA VAL A 103 0.89 -0.49 20.62
C VAL A 103 0.41 -1.04 19.27
N GLU A 104 -0.70 -1.78 19.23
CA GLU A 104 -1.25 -2.33 17.98
C GLU A 104 -1.76 -1.23 17.05
N GLU A 105 -2.29 -0.14 17.60
CA GLU A 105 -2.66 1.06 16.83
C GLU A 105 -1.44 1.65 16.11
N ILE A 106 -0.27 1.65 16.76
CA ILE A 106 1.00 2.09 16.17
C ILE A 106 1.42 1.16 15.04
N TYR A 107 1.41 -0.15 15.26
CA TYR A 107 1.78 -1.12 14.23
C TYR A 107 0.84 -1.08 13.04
N ASN A 108 -0.45 -0.90 13.29
CA ASN A 108 -1.45 -0.75 12.25
C ASN A 108 -1.19 0.49 11.40
N LEU A 109 -0.92 1.65 12.02
CA LEU A 109 -0.60 2.87 11.28
C LEU A 109 0.74 2.76 10.53
N ALA A 110 1.79 2.28 11.19
CA ALA A 110 3.12 2.13 10.62
C ALA A 110 3.14 1.17 9.43
N SER A 111 2.48 0.01 9.55
CA SER A 111 2.36 -0.97 8.46
C SER A 111 1.65 -0.37 7.25
N LYS A 112 0.54 0.36 7.46
CA LYS A 112 -0.18 1.06 6.38
C LYS A 112 0.71 2.08 5.68
N LEU A 113 1.38 2.95 6.43
CA LEU A 113 2.29 3.96 5.87
C LEU A 113 3.42 3.33 5.04
N ALA A 114 3.95 2.19 5.50
CA ALA A 114 5.04 1.49 4.83
C ALA A 114 4.61 1.03 3.42
N VAL A 115 3.33 0.71 3.23
CA VAL A 115 2.81 0.13 1.99
C VAL A 115 2.03 1.09 1.10
N VAL A 116 1.65 2.30 1.55
CA VAL A 116 0.84 3.26 0.75
C VAL A 116 1.43 3.52 -0.64
N GLY A 117 2.75 3.58 -0.76
CA GLY A 117 3.42 3.84 -2.04
C GLY A 117 3.32 2.72 -3.08
N LEU A 118 2.79 1.55 -2.72
CA LEU A 118 2.65 0.38 -3.61
C LEU A 118 1.49 0.50 -4.57
N PHE A 119 0.43 1.17 -4.13
CA PHE A 119 -0.83 1.20 -4.86
C PHE A 119 -0.72 1.98 -6.16
N SER A 120 0.34 2.78 -6.37
CA SER A 120 0.57 3.42 -7.67
C SER A 120 1.23 2.49 -8.72
N LYS A 121 1.64 1.27 -8.34
CA LYS A 121 2.51 0.41 -9.18
C LYS A 121 2.06 -1.03 -9.33
N ALA A 122 1.37 -1.57 -8.32
CA ALA A 122 1.05 -3.00 -8.27
C ALA A 122 -0.43 -3.28 -8.59
N ARG A 123 -0.67 -4.29 -9.42
CA ARG A 123 -2.01 -4.89 -9.65
C ARG A 123 -2.23 -6.19 -8.88
N GLU A 124 -1.15 -6.79 -8.39
CA GLU A 124 -1.18 -8.00 -7.56
C GLU A 124 -0.14 -7.85 -6.44
N LEU A 125 -0.60 -8.07 -5.21
CA LEU A 125 0.22 -7.99 -4.00
C LEU A 125 0.09 -9.26 -3.18
N THR A 126 1.22 -9.76 -2.71
CA THR A 126 1.27 -10.77 -1.65
C THR A 126 1.95 -10.16 -0.44
N PHE A 127 1.17 -9.90 0.61
CA PHE A 127 1.69 -9.45 1.90
C PHE A 127 2.09 -10.66 2.73
N ILE A 128 3.33 -10.66 3.21
CA ILE A 128 3.93 -11.75 3.98
C ILE A 128 4.27 -11.16 5.35
N PHE A 129 3.47 -11.52 6.35
CA PHE A 129 3.65 -11.08 7.73
C PHE A 129 4.42 -12.14 8.51
N GLU A 130 5.28 -11.72 9.44
CA GLU A 130 5.74 -12.61 10.50
C GLU A 130 4.58 -12.99 11.43
N GLY A 131 4.46 -14.29 11.72
CA GLY A 131 3.43 -14.82 12.60
C GLY A 131 3.57 -14.35 14.04
N ARG A 132 2.47 -13.82 14.59
CA ARG A 132 2.33 -13.36 15.97
C ARG A 132 1.17 -14.07 16.67
N ASN A 133 1.15 -14.05 18.00
CA ASN A 133 0.02 -14.57 18.77
C ASN A 133 -1.26 -13.80 18.41
N GLY A 134 -2.22 -14.46 17.77
CA GLY A 134 -3.51 -13.88 17.40
C GLY A 134 -3.55 -13.19 16.03
N LEU A 135 -2.42 -13.00 15.34
CA LEU A 135 -2.42 -12.53 13.96
C LEU A 135 -2.89 -13.67 13.06
N SER A 136 -3.95 -13.44 12.29
CA SER A 136 -4.50 -14.41 11.34
C SER A 136 -4.71 -13.76 9.98
N VAL A 137 -4.61 -14.57 8.92
CA VAL A 137 -4.96 -14.15 7.55
C VAL A 137 -6.38 -13.58 7.51
N GLN A 138 -7.30 -14.17 8.28
CA GLN A 138 -8.67 -13.70 8.40
C GLN A 138 -8.74 -12.27 8.94
N ALA A 139 -8.05 -11.97 10.05
CA ALA A 139 -8.03 -10.61 10.61
C ALA A 139 -7.44 -9.58 9.63
N LEU A 140 -6.40 -9.97 8.89
CA LEU A 140 -5.80 -9.11 7.85
C LEU A 140 -6.79 -8.83 6.71
N MET A 141 -7.53 -9.84 6.25
CA MET A 141 -8.51 -9.71 5.17
C MET A 141 -9.78 -8.97 5.58
N GLU A 142 -10.27 -9.18 6.80
CA GLU A 142 -11.56 -8.66 7.26
C GLU A 142 -11.47 -7.28 7.91
N MET A 143 -10.29 -6.91 8.44
CA MET A 143 -10.11 -5.65 9.16
C MET A 143 -9.02 -4.76 8.57
N TRP A 144 -7.79 -5.28 8.48
CA TRP A 144 -6.64 -4.44 8.10
C TRP A 144 -6.76 -3.93 6.66
N TRP A 145 -7.08 -4.82 5.72
CA TRP A 145 -7.21 -4.49 4.31
C TRP A 145 -8.38 -3.54 4.01
N PRO A 146 -9.62 -3.81 4.48
CA PRO A 146 -10.72 -2.88 4.28
C PRO A 146 -10.48 -1.50 4.87
N ASP A 147 -9.82 -1.40 6.04
CA ASP A 147 -9.53 -0.11 6.67
C ASP A 147 -8.46 0.69 5.90
N LEU A 148 -7.36 0.04 5.48
CA LEU A 148 -6.37 0.67 4.59
C LEU A 148 -7.05 1.17 3.31
N TRP A 149 -7.91 0.35 2.71
CA TRP A 149 -8.62 0.73 1.50
C TRP A 149 -9.55 1.92 1.71
N LYS A 150 -10.36 1.90 2.78
CA LYS A 150 -11.24 3.01 3.12
C LYS A 150 -10.46 4.32 3.18
N GLY A 151 -9.31 4.34 3.86
CA GLY A 151 -8.44 5.51 3.95
C GLY A 151 -7.89 5.96 2.58
N LEU A 152 -7.45 5.03 1.74
CA LEU A 152 -6.94 5.34 0.40
C LEU A 152 -8.01 5.91 -0.53
N SER A 153 -9.22 5.37 -0.48
CA SER A 153 -10.38 5.83 -1.25
C SER A 153 -10.82 7.21 -0.83
N GLN A 154 -10.98 7.45 0.48
CA GLN A 154 -11.31 8.78 1.02
C GLN A 154 -10.26 9.83 0.65
N ASN A 155 -8.98 9.45 0.62
CA ASN A 155 -7.89 10.35 0.24
C ASN A 155 -7.98 10.82 -1.23
N CYS A 156 -8.71 10.13 -2.11
CA CYS A 156 -8.96 10.62 -3.47
C CYS A 156 -9.71 11.96 -3.51
N PHE A 157 -10.36 12.37 -2.42
CA PHE A 157 -10.93 13.71 -2.32
C PHE A 157 -9.85 14.81 -2.24
N LEU A 158 -8.80 14.57 -1.44
CA LEU A 158 -7.71 15.53 -1.24
C LEU A 158 -6.67 15.45 -2.36
N ALA A 159 -6.40 14.24 -2.83
CA ALA A 159 -5.37 13.96 -3.84
C ALA A 159 -5.92 13.05 -4.96
N PRO A 160 -6.88 13.53 -5.78
CA PRO A 160 -7.43 12.74 -6.90
C PRO A 160 -6.40 12.47 -8.01
N PHE A 161 -5.32 13.26 -8.06
CA PHE A 161 -4.22 13.17 -9.00
C PHE A 161 -3.14 12.14 -8.62
N VAL A 162 -3.32 11.39 -7.52
CA VAL A 162 -2.45 10.26 -7.19
C VAL A 162 -3.03 9.00 -7.82
N VAL A 163 -2.25 8.34 -8.69
CA VAL A 163 -2.60 7.04 -9.27
C VAL A 163 -2.68 5.99 -8.17
N LYS A 164 -3.79 5.25 -8.11
CA LYS A 164 -4.06 4.21 -7.12
C LYS A 164 -4.78 3.03 -7.76
N TYR A 165 -4.04 1.97 -8.03
CA TYR A 165 -4.60 0.66 -8.33
C TYR A 165 -5.22 0.04 -7.08
N TYR A 166 -6.29 -0.71 -7.31
CA TYR A 166 -6.84 -1.67 -6.37
C TYR A 166 -6.32 -3.06 -6.77
N PRO A 167 -5.25 -3.55 -6.13
CA PRO A 167 -4.65 -4.82 -6.51
C PRO A 167 -5.45 -6.03 -6.00
N ASP A 168 -5.30 -7.16 -6.67
CA ASP A 168 -5.62 -8.46 -6.08
C ASP A 168 -4.63 -8.75 -4.94
N VAL A 169 -5.14 -8.99 -3.74
CA VAL A 169 -4.33 -9.10 -2.53
C VAL A 169 -4.39 -10.49 -1.95
N LYS A 170 -3.22 -11.04 -1.66
CA LYS A 170 -3.01 -12.28 -0.92
C LYS A 170 -2.26 -11.98 0.38
N PHE A 171 -2.61 -12.70 1.43
CA PHE A 171 -1.94 -12.63 2.72
C PHE A 171 -1.33 -13.98 3.06
N GLU A 172 -0.07 -13.97 3.46
CA GLU A 172 0.65 -15.12 3.99
C GLU A 172 1.13 -14.79 5.41
N ILE A 173 1.02 -15.76 6.31
CA ILE A 173 1.70 -15.72 7.60
C ILE A 173 2.88 -16.66 7.51
N SER A 174 4.05 -16.12 7.80
CA SER A 174 5.33 -16.81 7.73
C SER A 174 5.97 -16.92 9.10
N ASP A 175 6.85 -17.89 9.27
CA ASP A 175 7.72 -17.98 10.44
C ASP A 175 9.07 -17.29 10.17
N LYS A 176 9.95 -17.31 11.18
CA LYS A 176 11.30 -16.74 11.10
C LYS A 176 12.23 -17.44 10.10
N SER A 177 11.85 -18.61 9.59
CA SER A 177 12.63 -19.30 8.57
C SER A 177 12.38 -18.74 7.17
N ASN A 178 11.35 -17.91 6.96
CA ASN A 178 11.10 -17.29 5.67
C ASN A 178 12.26 -16.38 5.24
N PRO A 179 12.83 -16.56 4.02
CA PRO A 179 13.95 -15.76 3.55
C PRO A 179 13.70 -14.25 3.58
N GLY A 180 12.51 -13.81 3.14
CA GLY A 180 12.22 -12.38 3.10
C GLY A 180 11.99 -11.79 4.48
N SER A 181 11.45 -12.55 5.43
CA SER A 181 11.34 -12.16 6.84
C SER A 181 12.74 -11.93 7.45
N GLN A 182 13.69 -12.83 7.19
CA GLN A 182 15.08 -12.67 7.65
C GLN A 182 15.77 -11.43 7.04
N VAL A 183 15.52 -11.15 5.75
CA VAL A 183 16.09 -9.98 5.07
C VAL A 183 15.48 -8.67 5.61
N VAL A 184 14.16 -8.60 5.78
CA VAL A 184 13.52 -7.38 6.31
C VAL A 184 13.92 -7.12 7.76
N ASP A 185 14.04 -8.16 8.60
CA ASP A 185 14.56 -8.07 9.98
C ASP A 185 15.98 -7.47 9.98
N PHE A 186 16.89 -8.01 9.17
CA PHE A 186 18.25 -7.47 9.06
C PHE A 186 18.28 -6.01 8.59
N MET A 187 17.50 -5.66 7.56
CA MET A 187 17.43 -4.28 7.06
C MET A 187 16.86 -3.34 8.12
N LEU A 188 15.80 -3.75 8.82
CA LEU A 188 15.18 -2.99 9.89
C LEU A 188 16.14 -2.78 11.05
N TRP A 189 16.73 -3.85 11.58
CA TRP A 189 17.75 -3.79 12.61
C TRP A 189 18.91 -2.86 12.25
N SER A 190 19.44 -2.98 11.03
CA SER A 190 20.56 -2.15 10.59
C SER A 190 20.19 -0.66 10.50
N SER A 191 18.98 -0.34 10.02
CA SER A 191 18.47 1.02 9.91
C SER A 191 18.27 1.67 11.29
N GLN A 192 17.75 0.91 12.25
CA GLN A 192 17.54 1.39 13.62
C GLN A 192 18.85 1.62 14.35
N ARG A 193 19.84 0.74 14.17
CA ARG A 193 21.17 0.96 14.74
C ARG A 193 21.81 2.25 14.22
N ALA A 194 21.64 2.55 12.93
CA ALA A 194 22.15 3.79 12.35
C ALA A 194 21.47 5.02 12.98
N ALA A 195 20.14 5.00 13.12
CA ALA A 195 19.38 6.12 13.66
C ALA A 195 19.55 6.32 15.18
N TYR A 196 19.41 5.25 15.98
CA TYR A 196 19.22 5.38 17.42
C TYR A 196 20.44 4.94 18.24
N ALA A 197 21.17 3.93 17.77
CA ALA A 197 22.43 3.52 18.39
C ALA A 197 23.65 4.31 17.88
N LYS A 198 23.45 5.19 16.87
CA LYS A 198 24.51 5.95 16.19
C LYS A 198 25.63 5.05 15.64
N ASP A 199 25.27 3.84 15.22
CA ASP A 199 26.19 2.86 14.63
C ASP A 199 25.73 2.52 13.21
N PRO A 200 26.15 3.31 12.19
CA PRO A 200 25.68 3.16 10.82
C PRO A 200 26.39 2.04 10.06
N LYS A 201 27.36 1.34 10.66
CA LYS A 201 28.25 0.40 9.96
C LYS A 201 27.50 -0.62 9.09
N TRP A 202 26.47 -1.25 9.64
CA TRP A 202 25.68 -2.25 8.92
C TRP A 202 24.76 -1.65 7.86
N TYR A 203 24.17 -0.51 8.18
CA TYR A 203 23.37 0.27 7.23
C TYR A 203 24.21 0.68 6.01
N ASP A 204 25.43 1.16 6.22
CA ASP A 204 26.34 1.59 5.16
C ASP A 204 26.83 0.43 4.28
N ARG A 205 26.93 -0.79 4.85
CA ARG A 205 27.28 -2.02 4.14
C ARG A 205 26.22 -2.53 3.17
N LEU A 206 24.99 -2.01 3.21
CA LEU A 206 24.01 -2.21 2.14
C LEU A 206 24.43 -1.39 0.90
N HIS A 207 25.44 -1.87 0.17
CA HIS A 207 26.07 -1.17 -0.95
C HIS A 207 25.17 -1.16 -2.19
N GLY A 208 25.14 -0.03 -2.92
CA GLY A 208 24.29 0.14 -4.10
C GLY A 208 22.82 0.44 -3.79
N TRP A 209 22.46 0.56 -2.51
CA TRP A 209 21.14 1.00 -2.07
C TRP A 209 21.13 2.51 -1.80
N ALA A 210 20.17 3.23 -2.39
CA ALA A 210 19.89 4.62 -2.08
C ALA A 210 19.18 4.71 -0.72
N LYS A 211 19.55 5.70 0.10
CA LYS A 211 19.21 5.77 1.52
C LYS A 211 18.69 7.15 1.86
N SER A 212 17.56 7.22 2.56
CA SER A 212 16.98 8.48 3.03
C SER A 212 16.27 8.31 4.36
N SER A 213 16.28 9.35 5.17
CA SER A 213 15.53 9.43 6.42
C SER A 213 14.64 10.66 6.45
N ILE A 214 13.56 10.58 7.21
CA ILE A 214 12.66 11.69 7.52
C ILE A 214 12.34 11.64 9.00
N THR A 215 12.26 12.82 9.62
CA THR A 215 11.85 12.98 11.02
C THR A 215 10.90 14.16 11.08
N THR A 216 9.80 14.03 11.80
CA THR A 216 8.90 15.16 12.03
C THR A 216 9.56 16.24 12.87
N VAL A 217 9.06 17.47 12.74
CA VAL A 217 9.59 18.63 13.48
C VAL A 217 9.56 18.40 15.00
N ASP A 218 8.52 17.75 15.49
CA ASP A 218 8.37 17.39 16.90
C ASP A 218 9.19 16.15 17.29
N GLY A 219 9.80 15.43 16.34
CA GLY A 219 10.52 14.17 16.52
C GLY A 219 9.65 13.06 17.09
N GLY A 220 8.36 13.06 16.76
CA GLY A 220 7.40 12.02 17.15
C GLY A 220 7.32 10.86 16.15
N TRP A 221 7.69 11.08 14.89
CA TRP A 221 7.68 10.08 13.83
C TRP A 221 8.98 10.13 13.04
N ASP A 222 9.59 8.96 12.86
CA ASP A 222 10.76 8.75 12.02
C ASP A 222 10.43 7.77 10.90
N GLY A 223 10.96 8.05 9.72
CA GLY A 223 10.87 7.19 8.55
C GLY A 223 12.24 6.93 7.95
N HIS A 224 12.52 5.69 7.57
CA HIS A 224 13.71 5.33 6.80
C HIS A 224 13.29 4.68 5.49
N SER A 225 14.01 4.98 4.42
CA SER A 225 13.88 4.28 3.15
C SER A 225 15.25 3.85 2.62
N ILE A 226 15.33 2.59 2.20
CA ILE A 226 16.51 1.98 1.59
C ILE A 226 16.03 1.35 0.27
N THR A 227 16.43 1.92 -0.86
CA THR A 227 15.86 1.60 -2.16
C THR A 227 16.94 1.15 -3.14
N ARG A 228 16.69 0.02 -3.80
CA ARG A 228 17.45 -0.49 -4.94
C ARG A 228 16.46 -1.02 -5.97
N ILE A 229 15.83 -0.10 -6.67
CA ILE A 229 14.91 -0.36 -7.78
C ILE A 229 15.26 0.53 -8.96
N ILE A 230 14.84 0.13 -10.15
CA ILE A 230 14.93 0.96 -11.34
C ILE A 230 13.99 2.17 -11.14
N PRO A 231 14.47 3.42 -11.31
CA PRO A 231 13.61 4.59 -11.23
C PRO A 231 12.42 4.47 -12.18
N GLU A 232 11.26 4.97 -11.76
CA GLU A 232 10.08 4.95 -12.61
C GLU A 232 10.29 5.78 -13.88
N ASN A 233 9.77 5.26 -14.99
CA ASN A 233 9.71 6.02 -16.22
C ASN A 233 8.64 7.12 -16.09
N LEU A 234 9.07 8.37 -15.88
CA LEU A 234 8.19 9.53 -15.74
C LEU A 234 7.28 9.75 -16.95
N ASN A 235 7.61 9.22 -18.13
CA ASN A 235 6.77 9.29 -19.32
C ASN A 235 5.48 8.46 -19.21
N LEU A 236 5.34 7.61 -18.20
CA LEU A 236 4.13 6.84 -17.92
C LEU A 236 3.11 7.61 -17.06
N LYS A 237 3.38 8.89 -16.75
CA LYS A 237 2.48 9.73 -15.96
C LYS A 237 1.16 9.98 -16.71
N ARG A 238 0.04 9.65 -16.07
CA ARG A 238 -1.31 9.77 -16.66
C ARG A 238 -1.91 11.17 -16.52
N TYR A 239 -1.70 11.78 -15.37
CA TYR A 239 -2.23 13.10 -15.01
C TYR A 239 -1.38 13.77 -13.92
N ASP A 240 -1.50 15.09 -13.78
CA ASP A 240 -0.76 15.93 -12.84
C ASP A 240 -1.67 16.73 -11.90
N ILE A 241 -1.09 17.36 -10.89
CA ILE A 241 -1.79 18.28 -9.99
C ILE A 241 -2.48 19.41 -10.76
N GLU A 242 -1.86 19.91 -11.83
CA GLU A 242 -2.38 20.98 -12.69
C GLU A 242 -3.70 20.61 -13.37
N ASP A 243 -3.94 19.32 -13.65
CA ASP A 243 -5.19 18.83 -14.22
C ASP A 243 -6.39 18.98 -13.25
N VAL A 244 -6.12 19.23 -11.96
CA VAL A 244 -7.12 19.38 -10.89
C VAL A 244 -7.24 20.82 -10.39
N LEU A 245 -6.22 21.66 -10.64
CA LEU A 245 -6.16 23.04 -10.13
C LEU A 245 -7.19 24.00 -10.78
N ARG A 246 -7.96 23.55 -11.77
CA ARG A 246 -9.10 24.32 -12.27
C ARG A 246 -10.18 24.34 -11.19
N VAL A 247 -10.16 25.43 -10.42
CA VAL A 247 -11.08 25.75 -9.32
C VAL A 247 -12.53 25.66 -9.82
N THR A 248 -13.09 24.47 -9.73
CA THR A 248 -14.52 24.27 -9.89
C THR A 248 -15.04 24.01 -8.48
N PRO A 249 -15.80 24.93 -7.88
CA PRO A 249 -16.43 24.65 -6.61
C PRO A 249 -17.34 23.43 -6.81
N LEU A 250 -16.97 22.29 -6.22
CA LEU A 250 -17.79 21.06 -6.16
C LEU A 250 -19.23 21.31 -5.68
N LEU A 251 -19.45 22.46 -5.05
CA LEU A 251 -20.69 22.88 -4.41
C LEU A 251 -21.36 24.08 -5.11
N GLY A 252 -20.83 24.57 -6.25
CA GLY A 252 -21.21 25.88 -6.80
C GLY A 252 -21.85 25.94 -8.18
N LEU A 253 -21.86 24.85 -8.96
CA LEU A 253 -22.55 24.79 -10.26
C LEU A 253 -23.35 23.49 -10.34
N ASP A 254 -24.67 23.61 -10.23
CA ASP A 254 -25.60 22.48 -10.07
C ASP A 254 -25.69 21.54 -11.30
N ASN A 255 -25.07 21.89 -12.44
CA ASN A 255 -25.24 21.19 -13.72
C ASN A 255 -24.29 20.01 -13.97
N ASP A 256 -23.20 19.86 -13.20
CA ASP A 256 -22.21 18.81 -13.49
C ASP A 256 -22.51 17.48 -12.78
N LEU A 257 -23.27 17.49 -11.68
CA LEU A 257 -23.54 16.28 -10.89
C LEU A 257 -24.36 15.21 -11.63
N PRO A 258 -25.44 15.55 -12.37
CA PRO A 258 -26.14 14.58 -13.20
C PRO A 258 -25.19 13.95 -14.24
N THR A 259 -24.39 14.79 -14.90
CA THR A 259 -23.41 14.36 -15.91
C THR A 259 -22.36 13.42 -15.32
N ILE A 260 -21.85 13.73 -14.12
CA ILE A 260 -20.91 12.86 -13.39
C ILE A 260 -21.56 11.51 -13.08
N LEU A 261 -22.78 11.48 -12.54
CA LEU A 261 -23.48 10.23 -12.20
C LEU A 261 -23.69 9.34 -13.42
N ILE A 262 -24.12 9.91 -14.54
CA ILE A 262 -24.33 9.19 -15.80
C ILE A 262 -23.00 8.61 -16.30
N ASN A 263 -21.93 9.42 -16.34
CA ASN A 263 -20.63 8.97 -16.80
C ASN A 263 -19.99 7.92 -15.88
N VAL A 264 -20.18 8.04 -14.56
CA VAL A 264 -19.77 7.03 -13.58
C VAL A 264 -20.49 5.71 -13.84
N GLN A 265 -21.82 5.72 -14.01
CA GLN A 265 -22.55 4.49 -14.35
C GLN A 265 -22.09 3.90 -15.68
N LYS A 266 -21.86 4.75 -16.70
CA LYS A 266 -21.37 4.32 -18.01
C LYS A 266 -20.03 3.60 -17.90
N VAL A 267 -19.09 4.12 -17.11
CA VAL A 267 -17.81 3.45 -16.84
C VAL A 267 -18.00 2.10 -16.17
N ILE A 268 -18.92 2.00 -15.20
CA ILE A 268 -19.25 0.74 -14.53
C ILE A 268 -19.86 -0.27 -15.53
N ASN A 269 -20.79 0.16 -16.37
CA ASN A 269 -21.40 -0.66 -17.42
C ASN A 269 -20.34 -1.17 -18.43
N MET A 270 -19.50 -0.27 -18.95
CA MET A 270 -18.42 -0.61 -19.89
C MET A 270 -17.44 -1.62 -19.28
N SER A 271 -17.13 -1.49 -17.99
CA SER A 271 -16.25 -2.42 -17.28
C SER A 271 -16.85 -3.81 -17.17
N GLN A 272 -18.18 -3.90 -17.03
CA GLN A 272 -18.90 -5.18 -17.05
C GLN A 272 -18.98 -5.78 -18.46
N SER A 273 -19.05 -4.97 -19.51
CA SER A 273 -19.11 -5.47 -20.90
C SER A 273 -17.73 -5.70 -21.52
N ALA A 274 -16.64 -5.29 -20.85
CA ALA A 274 -15.28 -5.41 -21.36
C ALA A 274 -14.90 -6.89 -21.63
N PRO A 275 -14.28 -7.20 -22.78
CA PRO A 275 -13.89 -8.58 -23.13
C PRO A 275 -12.78 -9.12 -22.23
N ASN A 276 -11.89 -8.25 -21.74
CA ASN A 276 -10.88 -8.60 -20.76
C ASN A 276 -11.16 -7.91 -19.42
N LYS A 277 -11.42 -8.71 -18.39
CA LYS A 277 -11.72 -8.27 -17.02
C LYS A 277 -10.62 -8.63 -16.01
N SER A 278 -9.48 -9.14 -16.48
CA SER A 278 -8.40 -9.64 -15.60
C SER A 278 -7.99 -8.63 -14.52
N HIS A 279 -8.05 -7.33 -14.81
CA HIS A 279 -7.63 -6.26 -13.90
C HIS A 279 -8.66 -5.91 -12.81
N ILE A 280 -9.86 -6.47 -12.89
CA ILE A 280 -10.98 -6.17 -11.98
C ILE A 280 -11.68 -7.44 -11.45
N ASN A 281 -11.23 -8.64 -11.84
CA ASN A 281 -11.84 -9.91 -11.46
C ASN A 281 -12.05 -10.07 -9.94
N HIS A 282 -11.10 -9.60 -9.13
CA HIS A 282 -11.15 -9.70 -7.67
C HIS A 282 -12.22 -8.81 -7.00
N PHE A 283 -12.85 -7.89 -7.74
CA PHE A 283 -14.00 -7.10 -7.28
C PHE A 283 -15.13 -7.01 -8.31
N ILE A 284 -15.19 -7.93 -9.29
CA ILE A 284 -16.19 -7.90 -10.36
C ILE A 284 -17.63 -8.01 -9.83
N THR A 285 -17.82 -8.65 -8.67
CA THR A 285 -19.13 -8.76 -8.01
C THR A 285 -19.71 -7.39 -7.64
N ASP A 286 -18.86 -6.42 -7.29
CA ASP A 286 -19.30 -5.05 -7.01
C ASP A 286 -19.79 -4.37 -8.30
N VAL A 287 -19.08 -4.60 -9.41
CA VAL A 287 -19.43 -4.10 -10.74
C VAL A 287 -20.76 -4.71 -11.20
N ASP A 288 -20.91 -6.03 -11.11
CA ASP A 288 -22.14 -6.74 -11.49
C ASP A 288 -23.34 -6.29 -10.66
N PHE A 289 -23.13 -6.09 -9.34
CA PHE A 289 -24.17 -5.57 -8.45
C PHE A 289 -24.62 -4.15 -8.87
N MET A 290 -23.68 -3.27 -9.19
CA MET A 290 -24.00 -1.91 -9.68
C MET A 290 -24.77 -1.96 -11.01
N VAL A 291 -24.31 -2.74 -11.99
CA VAL A 291 -24.97 -2.87 -13.30
C VAL A 291 -26.37 -3.45 -13.15
N LYS A 292 -26.55 -4.50 -12.36
CA LYS A 292 -27.87 -5.13 -12.14
C LYS A 292 -28.90 -4.17 -11.55
N ASN A 293 -28.47 -3.24 -10.72
CA ASN A 293 -29.34 -2.33 -9.96
C ASN A 293 -29.36 -0.88 -10.52
N ARG A 294 -28.76 -0.65 -11.69
CA ARG A 294 -28.58 0.69 -12.28
C ARG A 294 -29.88 1.49 -12.44
N ARG A 295 -31.01 0.82 -12.71
CA ARG A 295 -32.35 1.43 -12.87
C ARG A 295 -33.22 1.38 -11.62
N THR A 296 -32.74 0.81 -10.53
CA THR A 296 -33.52 0.68 -9.30
C THR A 296 -33.24 1.89 -8.42
N GLN A 297 -34.31 2.52 -7.91
CA GLN A 297 -34.18 3.55 -6.89
C GLN A 297 -33.68 2.91 -5.58
N HIS A 298 -32.65 3.51 -5.01
CA HIS A 298 -32.01 3.06 -3.78
C HIS A 298 -31.67 4.29 -2.93
N GLY A 299 -31.47 4.07 -1.63
CA GLY A 299 -31.02 5.13 -0.74
C GLY A 299 -29.52 5.46 -0.88
N VAL A 300 -29.06 6.33 0.03
CA VAL A 300 -27.69 6.87 0.09
C VAL A 300 -26.60 5.78 0.06
N ASP A 301 -26.81 4.65 0.74
CA ASP A 301 -25.85 3.55 0.78
C ASP A 301 -25.49 3.01 -0.61
N PHE A 302 -26.40 3.11 -1.59
CA PHE A 302 -26.12 2.73 -2.97
C PHE A 302 -25.17 3.71 -3.66
N ILE A 303 -25.32 5.02 -3.41
CA ILE A 303 -24.39 6.04 -3.91
C ILE A 303 -22.99 5.82 -3.33
N VAL A 304 -22.89 5.49 -2.04
CA VAL A 304 -21.60 5.18 -1.39
C VAL A 304 -20.95 3.94 -2.04
N LYS A 305 -21.72 2.87 -2.31
CA LYS A 305 -21.22 1.69 -3.03
C LYS A 305 -20.83 1.99 -4.47
N MET A 306 -21.59 2.83 -5.16
CA MET A 306 -21.27 3.28 -6.53
C MET A 306 -19.97 4.07 -6.55
N ALA A 307 -19.77 4.97 -5.57
CA ALA A 307 -18.53 5.72 -5.42
C ALA A 307 -17.33 4.79 -5.20
N ASP A 308 -17.42 3.85 -4.24
CA ASP A 308 -16.35 2.90 -3.98
C ASP A 308 -16.01 2.06 -5.23
N CYS A 309 -17.04 1.53 -5.92
CA CYS A 309 -16.87 0.78 -7.17
C CYS A 309 -16.18 1.61 -8.26
N PHE A 310 -16.62 2.85 -8.48
CA PHE A 310 -16.00 3.75 -9.45
C PHE A 310 -14.54 4.08 -9.12
N ILE A 311 -14.23 4.35 -7.85
CA ILE A 311 -12.86 4.63 -7.40
C ILE A 311 -11.94 3.42 -7.64
N LYS A 312 -12.41 2.19 -7.37
CA LYS A 312 -11.68 0.96 -7.69
C LYS A 312 -11.43 0.79 -9.19
N LEU A 313 -12.40 1.15 -10.03
CA LEU A 313 -12.28 1.03 -11.48
C LEU A 313 -11.32 2.06 -12.08
N PHE A 314 -11.33 3.30 -11.59
CA PHE A 314 -10.72 4.48 -12.21
C PHE A 314 -9.32 4.24 -12.79
N ASP A 315 -8.40 3.74 -11.96
CA ASP A 315 -7.01 3.49 -12.36
C ASP A 315 -6.79 2.06 -12.89
N ASN A 316 -7.57 1.09 -12.43
CA ASN A 316 -7.48 -0.31 -12.85
C ASN A 316 -7.83 -0.52 -14.33
N ILE A 317 -8.82 0.20 -14.85
CA ILE A 317 -9.18 0.16 -16.28
C ILE A 317 -8.42 1.21 -17.11
N SER A 318 -7.60 2.04 -16.46
CA SER A 318 -6.85 3.12 -17.10
C SER A 318 -7.75 4.13 -17.84
N LEU A 319 -8.78 4.63 -17.14
CA LEU A 319 -9.76 5.56 -17.70
C LEU A 319 -9.13 6.82 -18.31
N ILE A 320 -8.02 7.27 -17.73
CA ILE A 320 -7.19 8.37 -18.25
C ILE A 320 -5.85 7.81 -18.75
N SER A 321 -5.43 8.25 -19.93
CA SER A 321 -4.13 7.99 -20.53
C SER A 321 -3.32 9.28 -20.70
N SER A 322 -2.04 9.16 -21.10
CA SER A 322 -1.20 10.33 -21.44
C SER A 322 -1.85 11.20 -22.53
N GLU A 323 -2.50 10.55 -23.50
CA GLU A 323 -3.11 11.17 -24.68
C GLU A 323 -4.51 11.76 -24.42
N THR A 324 -5.10 11.52 -23.24
CA THR A 324 -6.42 12.06 -22.91
C THR A 324 -6.38 13.61 -22.90
N PRO A 325 -7.31 14.31 -23.56
CA PRO A 325 -7.35 15.77 -23.58
C PRO A 325 -7.45 16.37 -22.17
N ALA A 326 -6.80 17.51 -21.94
CA ALA A 326 -6.73 18.14 -20.61
C ALA A 326 -8.12 18.44 -19.99
N THR A 327 -9.11 18.82 -20.81
CA THR A 327 -10.49 19.04 -20.36
C THR A 327 -11.15 17.76 -19.87
N GLU A 328 -10.88 16.63 -20.53
CA GLU A 328 -11.40 15.33 -20.15
C GLU A 328 -10.68 14.79 -18.90
N LYS A 329 -9.36 14.99 -18.79
CA LYS A 329 -8.60 14.72 -17.56
C LYS A 329 -9.20 15.47 -16.37
N THR A 330 -9.46 16.77 -16.55
CA THR A 330 -10.08 17.62 -15.52
C THR A 330 -11.43 17.06 -15.09
N PHE A 331 -12.31 16.73 -16.04
CA PHE A 331 -13.63 16.17 -15.76
C PHE A 331 -13.53 14.87 -14.93
N TRP A 332 -12.71 13.91 -15.36
CA TRP A 332 -12.59 12.62 -14.68
C TRP A 332 -11.98 12.74 -13.29
N LEU A 333 -10.97 13.60 -13.10
CA LEU A 333 -10.40 13.84 -11.78
C LEU A 333 -11.38 14.56 -10.85
N MET A 334 -12.23 15.45 -11.39
CA MET A 334 -13.33 16.06 -10.64
C MET A 334 -14.42 15.05 -10.30
N ALA A 335 -14.78 14.15 -11.21
CA ALA A 335 -15.70 13.05 -10.95
C ALA A 335 -15.14 12.14 -9.85
N ARG A 336 -13.86 11.78 -9.90
CA ARG A 336 -13.16 11.03 -8.85
C ARG A 336 -13.24 11.74 -7.51
N LYS A 337 -12.97 13.04 -7.48
CA LYS A 337 -13.05 13.85 -6.26
C LYS A 337 -14.48 13.91 -5.71
N CYS A 338 -15.47 14.11 -6.57
CA CYS A 338 -16.89 14.14 -6.24
C CYS A 338 -17.34 12.82 -5.59
N MET A 339 -17.05 11.69 -6.24
CA MET A 339 -17.38 10.37 -5.68
C MET A 339 -16.60 10.07 -4.41
N ALA A 340 -15.33 10.47 -4.31
CA ALA A 340 -14.56 10.28 -3.08
C ALA A 340 -15.10 11.08 -1.88
N LEU A 341 -15.76 12.22 -2.11
CA LEU A 341 -16.41 13.00 -1.04
C LEU A 341 -17.49 12.17 -0.34
N THR A 342 -18.26 11.35 -1.06
CA THR A 342 -19.34 10.52 -0.46
C THR A 342 -18.80 9.43 0.47
N LEU A 343 -17.51 9.12 0.39
CA LEU A 343 -16.87 8.08 1.20
C LEU A 343 -16.37 8.61 2.55
N ARG A 344 -16.37 9.93 2.76
CA ARG A 344 -15.88 10.54 4.00
C ARG A 344 -16.95 10.55 5.08
N ASP A 345 -16.52 10.66 6.33
CA ASP A 345 -17.40 10.50 7.50
C ASP A 345 -18.03 11.84 7.97
N GLU A 346 -17.71 12.97 7.33
CA GLU A 346 -18.19 14.31 7.74
C GLU A 346 -19.63 14.63 7.31
N LEU A 347 -20.21 15.69 7.89
CA LEU A 347 -21.60 16.10 7.59
C LEU A 347 -21.77 16.53 6.12
N GLU A 348 -20.79 17.26 5.57
CA GLU A 348 -20.78 17.70 4.18
C GLU A 348 -20.80 16.52 3.21
N ALA A 349 -20.08 15.44 3.54
CA ALA A 349 -20.06 14.20 2.77
C ALA A 349 -21.43 13.53 2.72
N ARG A 350 -22.13 13.49 3.86
CA ARG A 350 -23.50 12.93 3.95
C ARG A 350 -24.50 13.75 3.15
N ILE A 351 -24.45 15.08 3.27
CA ILE A 351 -25.31 15.98 2.49
C ILE A 351 -25.06 15.80 0.99
N HIS A 352 -23.79 15.69 0.59
CA HIS A 352 -23.43 15.45 -0.80
C HIS A 352 -23.97 14.11 -1.32
N ALA A 353 -23.86 13.04 -0.54
CA ALA A 353 -24.37 11.72 -0.91
C ALA A 353 -25.91 11.69 -1.02
N ILE A 354 -26.63 12.40 -0.14
CA ILE A 354 -28.09 12.61 -0.24
C ILE A 354 -28.42 13.32 -1.55
N ARG A 355 -27.72 14.42 -1.86
CA ARG A 355 -27.94 15.17 -3.10
C ARG A 355 -27.74 14.33 -4.36
N LEU A 356 -26.68 13.50 -4.42
CA LEU A 356 -26.47 12.57 -5.52
C LEU A 356 -27.55 11.49 -5.60
N CYS A 357 -28.06 11.04 -4.45
CA CYS A 357 -29.17 10.08 -4.36
C CYS A 357 -30.47 10.65 -4.94
N ASP A 358 -30.78 11.90 -4.62
CA ASP A 358 -31.97 12.60 -5.13
C ASP A 358 -31.87 12.81 -6.64
N ILE A 359 -30.73 13.31 -7.13
CA ILE A 359 -30.46 13.48 -8.57
C ILE A 359 -30.57 12.13 -9.30
N ARG A 360 -29.98 11.07 -8.76
CA ARG A 360 -30.07 9.74 -9.39
C ARG A 360 -31.51 9.24 -9.43
N SER A 361 -32.29 9.45 -8.38
CA SER A 361 -33.69 9.02 -8.31
C SER A 361 -34.55 9.75 -9.36
N ASP A 362 -34.35 11.06 -9.51
CA ASP A 362 -34.97 11.89 -10.55
C ASP A 362 -34.58 11.43 -11.96
N LEU A 363 -33.29 11.16 -12.21
CA LEU A 363 -32.82 10.63 -13.49
C LEU A 363 -33.41 9.25 -13.80
N ILE A 364 -33.61 8.38 -12.81
CA ILE A 364 -34.23 7.06 -13.03
C ILE A 364 -35.71 7.20 -13.37
N GLU A 365 -36.40 8.14 -12.73
CA GLU A 365 -37.83 8.37 -12.97
C GLU A 365 -38.07 9.01 -14.34
N ASN A 366 -37.26 10.01 -14.71
CA ASN A 366 -37.49 10.84 -15.89
C ASN A 366 -36.68 10.40 -17.12
N HIS A 367 -35.51 9.79 -16.93
CA HIS A 367 -34.52 9.48 -17.99
C HIS A 367 -33.78 8.13 -17.79
N PRO A 368 -34.49 7.00 -17.54
CA PRO A 368 -33.86 5.72 -17.19
C PRO A 368 -32.94 5.14 -18.28
N GLU A 369 -33.10 5.57 -19.53
CA GLU A 369 -32.26 5.19 -20.66
C GLU A 369 -30.81 5.66 -20.53
N LEU A 370 -30.56 6.77 -19.83
CA LEU A 370 -29.21 7.33 -19.64
C LEU A 370 -28.29 6.38 -18.84
N PHE A 371 -28.87 5.48 -18.05
CA PHE A 371 -28.12 4.48 -17.28
C PHE A 371 -27.84 3.18 -18.04
N GLU A 372 -28.28 3.05 -19.30
CA GLU A 372 -27.95 1.89 -20.16
C GLU A 372 -26.68 2.06 -20.97
N GLU A 373 -26.18 3.29 -21.10
CA GLU A 373 -24.99 3.56 -21.88
C GLU A 373 -23.81 2.68 -21.41
N GLY A 374 -23.10 2.08 -22.37
CA GLY A 374 -21.95 1.23 -22.10
C GLY A 374 -22.26 -0.25 -21.90
N LEU A 375 -23.52 -0.67 -21.98
CA LEU A 375 -23.91 -2.08 -22.11
C LEU A 375 -23.94 -2.45 -23.59
N SER A 376 -23.07 -3.37 -24.01
CA SER A 376 -22.95 -3.82 -25.41
C SER A 376 -23.08 -5.32 -25.54
#